data_AF-A0A950MAV8-F1
#
_entry.id   AF-A0A950MAV8-F1
#
_cell.length_a   1.000
_cell.length_b   1.000
_cell.length_c   1.000
_cell.angle_alpha   90.00
_cell.angle_beta   90.00
_cell.angle_gamma   90.00
#
_symmetry.space_group_name_H-M   'P 1'
#
loop_
_entity.id
_entity.type
_entity.pdbx_description
1 polymer ?
#
loop_
_entity_poly.entity_id
_entity_poly.type
_entity_poly.pdbx_seq_one_letter_code
_entity_poly.pdbx_strand_id
1 'polypeptide(L)' 'MATMLTPKDFATATASWWCPGCGDYGVLSALKSALAELELRPENVAFVSGIGCSGKISGYVHSYAFHGVHGRALPVA' A
#
# COMPACT_ATOMS: atom_id res chain seq x y z
N MET A 1 22.21 2.12 -13.15
CA MET A 1 21.81 0.70 -13.00
C MET A 1 20.65 0.69 -12.02
N ALA A 2 19.45 0.29 -12.45
CA ALA A 2 18.32 0.17 -11.55
C ALA A 2 18.58 -1.03 -10.63
N THR A 3 18.62 -0.77 -9.32
CA THR A 3 18.67 -1.83 -8.31
C THR A 3 17.35 -2.60 -8.37
N MET A 4 17.40 -3.94 -8.43
CA MET A 4 16.19 -4.77 -8.35
C MET A 4 15.43 -4.45 -7.06
N LEU A 5 14.17 -4.07 -7.22
CA LEU A 5 13.28 -3.79 -6.10
C LEU A 5 12.82 -5.10 -5.44
N THR A 6 12.59 -5.04 -4.14
CA THR A 6 12.10 -6.15 -3.32
C THR A 6 10.84 -5.72 -2.56
N PRO A 7 10.01 -6.67 -2.10
CA PRO A 7 8.82 -6.33 -1.32
C PRO A 7 9.13 -5.54 -0.04
N LYS A 8 10.37 -5.62 0.47
CA LYS A 8 10.83 -4.90 1.66
C LYS A 8 10.98 -3.40 1.41
N ASP A 9 11.26 -2.99 0.18
CA ASP A 9 11.40 -1.57 -0.19
C ASP A 9 10.07 -0.82 -0.07
N PHE A 10 8.95 -1.55 -0.04
CA PHE A 10 7.60 -1.01 0.16
C PHE A 10 7.10 -1.14 1.60
N ALA A 11 7.93 -1.54 2.57
CA ALA A 11 7.54 -1.67 3.96
C ALA A 11 7.61 -0.35 4.73
N THR A 12 6.64 -0.12 5.63
CA THR A 12 6.60 1.04 6.53
C THR A 12 6.99 0.63 7.95
N ALA A 13 7.54 1.57 8.73
CA ALA A 13 7.81 1.35 10.16
C ALA A 13 6.53 1.22 11.01
N THR A 14 5.39 1.70 10.49
CA THR A 14 4.11 1.64 11.17
C THR A 14 3.54 0.22 11.13
N ALA A 15 3.32 -0.37 12.31
CA ALA A 15 2.60 -1.62 12.44
C ALA A 15 1.11 -1.43 12.06
N SER A 16 0.52 -2.44 11.42
CA SER A 16 -0.91 -2.40 11.11
C SER A 16 -1.75 -2.68 12.35
N TRP A 17 -2.96 -2.12 12.36
CA TRP A 17 -3.93 -2.30 13.46
C TRP A 17 -5.03 -3.29 13.08
N TRP A 18 -4.79 -4.14 12.08
CA TRP A 18 -5.74 -5.17 11.68
C TRP A 18 -5.78 -6.30 12.72
N CYS A 19 -6.93 -6.96 12.82
CA CYS A 19 -7.10 -8.08 13.72
C CYS A 19 -6.18 -9.25 13.29
N PRO A 20 -5.69 -10.08 14.24
CA PRO A 20 -4.98 -11.31 13.90
C PRO A 20 -5.82 -12.18 12.95
N GLY A 21 -5.21 -12.64 11.85
CA GLY A 21 -5.91 -13.43 10.83
C GLY A 21 -6.73 -12.62 9.81
N CYS A 22 -6.67 -11.29 9.83
CA CYS A 22 -7.32 -10.45 8.82
C CYS A 22 -6.77 -10.71 7.41
N GLY A 23 -7.65 -10.82 6.41
CA GLY A 23 -7.26 -11.03 5.01
C GLY A 23 -6.47 -9.87 4.39
N ASP A 24 -6.60 -8.66 4.92
CA ASP A 24 -5.90 -7.47 4.43
C ASP A 24 -4.36 -7.61 4.53
N TYR A 25 -3.85 -8.44 5.45
CA TYR A 25 -2.42 -8.80 5.49
C TYR A 25 -1.97 -9.50 4.21
N GLY A 26 -2.79 -10.40 3.67
CA GLY A 26 -2.53 -11.09 2.41
C GLY A 26 -2.52 -10.13 1.23
N VAL A 27 -3.51 -9.23 1.17
CA VAL A 27 -3.60 -8.18 0.14
C VAL A 27 -2.37 -7.26 0.19
N LEU A 28 -1.97 -6.82 1.39
CA LEU A 28 -0.79 -5.98 1.57
C LEU A 28 0.49 -6.68 1.08
N SER A 29 0.67 -7.96 1.42
CA SER A 29 1.83 -8.73 0.96
C SER A 29 1.84 -8.88 -0.55
N ALA A 30 0.69 -9.20 -1.16
CA ALA A 30 0.56 -9.36 -2.60
C ALA A 30 0.86 -8.06 -3.35
N LEU A 31 0.39 -6.91 -2.85
CA LEU A 31 0.68 -5.61 -3.46
C LEU A 31 2.17 -5.29 -3.42
N LYS A 32 2.86 -5.52 -2.30
CA LYS A 32 4.31 -5.28 -2.19
C LYS A 32 5.11 -6.17 -3.14
N SER A 33 4.70 -7.42 -3.29
CA SER A 33 5.31 -8.33 -4.27
C SER A 33 5.08 -7.85 -5.70
N ALA A 34 3.85 -7.47 -6.05
CA ALA A 34 3.53 -6.97 -7.38
C ALA A 34 4.31 -5.69 -7.74
N LEU A 35 4.45 -4.74 -6.81
CA LEU A 35 5.22 -3.52 -7.05
C LEU A 35 6.72 -3.81 -7.29
N ALA A 36 7.27 -4.78 -6.56
CA ALA A 36 8.65 -5.22 -6.74
C ALA A 36 8.85 -5.92 -8.09
N GLU A 37 7.95 -6.84 -8.47
CA GLU A 37 7.98 -7.54 -9.76
C GLU A 37 7.83 -6.60 -10.96
N LEU A 38 7.03 -5.54 -10.81
CA LEU A 38 6.85 -4.51 -11.83
C LEU A 38 7.96 -3.44 -11.84
N GLU A 39 8.94 -3.55 -10.93
CA GLU A 39 10.02 -2.57 -10.75
C GLU A 39 9.54 -1.12 -10.61
N LEU A 40 8.39 -0.92 -9.98
CA LEU A 40 7.81 0.41 -9.75
C LEU A 40 8.41 1.06 -8.51
N ARG A 41 9.29 2.03 -8.70
CA ARG A 41 9.87 2.78 -7.58
C ARG A 41 8.79 3.47 -6.73
N PRO A 42 8.93 3.51 -5.39
CA PRO A 42 7.96 4.15 -4.49
C PRO A 42 7.52 5.57 -4.90
N GLU A 43 8.45 6.38 -5.40
CA GLU A 43 8.17 7.76 -5.84
C GLU A 43 7.29 7.85 -7.10
N ASN A 44 7.13 6.74 -7.83
CA ASN A 44 6.31 6.65 -9.04
C ASN A 44 4.93 6.04 -8.77
N VAL A 45 4.60 5.72 -7.51
CA VAL A 45 3.36 5.02 -7.13
C VAL A 45 2.58 5.88 -6.13
N ALA A 46 1.27 5.95 -6.34
CA ALA A 46 0.34 6.59 -5.43
C ALA A 46 -0.77 5.61 -5.01
N PHE A 47 -1.01 5.48 -3.71
CA PHE A 47 -2.13 4.74 -3.15
C PHE A 47 -3.23 5.69 -2.69
N VAL A 48 -4.40 5.58 -3.32
CA VAL A 48 -5.58 6.37 -2.96
C VAL A 48 -6.62 5.44 -2.33
N SER A 49 -7.01 5.73 -1.10
CA SER A 49 -8.01 4.95 -0.36
C SER A 49 -9.09 5.83 0.25
N GLY A 50 -10.21 5.19 0.61
CA GLY A 50 -11.27 5.80 1.41
C GLY A 50 -11.26 5.28 2.84
N ILE A 51 -12.37 5.49 3.56
CA ILE A 51 -12.50 5.06 4.96
C ILE A 51 -12.88 3.58 5.08
N GLY A 52 -12.11 2.83 5.88
CA GLY A 52 -12.37 1.44 6.28
C GLY A 52 -11.10 0.76 6.82
N CYS A 53 -11.21 -0.47 7.32
CA CYS A 53 -10.02 -1.28 7.66
C CYS A 53 -9.10 -1.43 6.45
N SER A 54 -9.65 -1.79 5.29
CA SER A 54 -8.94 -1.84 4.02
C SER A 54 -8.36 -0.47 3.62
N GLY A 55 -9.04 0.61 3.96
CA GLY A 55 -8.61 1.99 3.68
C GLY A 55 -7.27 2.37 4.30
N LYS A 56 -6.90 1.73 5.41
CA LYS A 56 -5.61 1.94 6.09
C LYS A 56 -4.41 1.44 5.29
N ILE A 57 -4.62 0.67 4.21
CA ILE A 57 -3.56 0.08 3.39
C ILE A 57 -2.57 1.12 2.85
N SER A 58 -3.06 2.32 2.51
CA SER A 58 -2.23 3.43 2.02
C SER A 58 -1.19 3.90 3.04
N GLY A 59 -1.41 3.65 4.33
CA GLY A 59 -0.45 3.92 5.40
C GLY A 59 0.56 2.79 5.64
N TYR A 60 0.43 1.64 4.97
CA TYR A 60 1.26 0.45 5.19
C TYR A 60 2.14 0.07 3.98
N VAL A 61 2.07 0.87 2.91
CA VAL A 61 2.88 0.75 1.71
C VAL A 61 3.74 2.00 1.58
N HIS A 62 5.05 1.84 1.54
CA HIS A 62 5.98 2.95 1.37
C HIS A 62 5.91 3.48 -0.08
N SER A 63 5.17 4.57 -0.26
CA SER A 63 4.90 5.27 -1.53
C SER A 63 4.14 6.56 -1.24
N TYR A 64 3.76 7.34 -2.25
CA TYR A 64 2.79 8.42 -2.04
C TYR A 64 1.42 7.84 -1.66
N ALA A 65 0.72 8.50 -0.75
CA ALA A 65 -0.54 8.00 -0.21
C ALA A 65 -1.55 9.13 0.03
N PHE A 66 -2.81 8.89 -0.30
CA PHE A 66 -3.94 9.73 0.05
C PHE A 66 -5.05 8.89 0.70
N HIS A 67 -5.39 9.22 1.94
CA HIS A 67 -6.50 8.61 2.66
C HIS A 67 -7.66 9.61 2.70
N GLY A 68 -8.60 9.43 1.77
CA GLY A 68 -9.74 10.31 1.56
C GLY A 68 -10.96 9.97 2.42
N VAL A 69 -12.09 10.54 2.04
CA VAL A 69 -13.37 10.32 2.72
C VAL A 69 -14.07 9.06 2.22
N HIS A 70 -15.04 8.57 3.01
CA HIS A 70 -15.74 7.32 2.72
C HIS A 70 -16.41 7.35 1.34
N GLY A 71 -16.18 6.30 0.53
CA GLY A 71 -16.75 6.19 -0.82
C GLY A 71 -16.23 7.21 -1.84
N ARG A 72 -15.10 7.89 -1.59
CA ARG A 72 -14.52 8.89 -2.49
C ARG A 72 -13.08 8.59 -2.91
N ALA A 73 -12.63 7.34 -2.81
CA ALA A 73 -11.30 6.95 -3.28
C ALA A 73 -11.12 7.20 -4.80
N LEU A 74 -12.05 6.70 -5.62
CA LEU A 74 -11.96 6.85 -7.09
C LEU A 74 -12.10 8.29 -7.58
N PRO A 75 -13.02 9.14 -7.08
CA PRO A 75 -13.04 10.55 -7.47
C PRO A 75 -11.78 11.35 -7.15
N VAL A 76 -10.94 10.87 -6.23
CA VAL A 76 -9.69 11.53 -5.85
C VAL A 76 -8.48 10.99 -6.64
N ALA A 77 -8.55 9.73 -7.08
CA ALA A 77 -7.50 9.07 -7.84
C ALA A 77 -7.43 9.58 -9.29
#